data_AF-A0A3R8RJ39-F1
#
_entry.id   AF-A0A3R8RJ39-F1
#
_cell.length_a   1.000
_cell.length_b   1.000
_cell.length_c   1.000
_cell.angle_alpha   90.00
_cell.angle_beta   90.00
_cell.angle_gamma   90.00
#
_symmetry.space_group_name_H-M   'P 1'
#
loop_
_entity.id
_entity.type
_entity.pdbx_description
1 polymer ?
#
loop_
_entity_poly.entity_id
_entity_poly.type
_entity_poly.pdbx_seq_one_letter_code
_entity_poly.pdbx_strand_id
1 'polypeptide(L)'
;TPYGPVLSLDDVIGTKVRALADRGTVRDLIDVQAASRHRSTADLESLGRRRAHDEFSLEDLRDRLTGADWYEDEDYAAYGLTSRQIEELKAWALEWAEDLGARIHDENA
;
A
#
# COMPACT_ATOMS: atom_id res chain seq x y z
N THR A 1 4.21 -4.69 30.24
CA THR A 1 5.17 -3.56 30.31
C THR A 1 4.41 -2.29 30.69
N PRO A 2 5.03 -1.24 31.23
CA PRO A 2 4.32 -0.02 31.67
C PRO A 2 3.71 0.83 30.54
N TYR A 3 3.74 0.36 29.28
CA TYR A 3 3.27 1.09 28.09
C TYR A 3 1.99 0.53 27.47
N GLY A 4 1.29 -0.39 28.15
CA GLY A 4 0.13 -1.08 27.56
C GLY A 4 0.53 -2.04 26.42
N PRO A 5 -0.44 -2.72 25.79
CA PRO A 5 -0.17 -3.60 24.66
C PRO A 5 0.33 -2.78 23.46
N VAL A 6 1.55 -3.08 23.01
CA VAL A 6 2.13 -2.54 21.78
C VAL A 6 1.63 -3.38 20.62
N LEU A 7 1.15 -2.75 19.55
CA LEU A 7 0.76 -3.45 18.33
C LEU A 7 1.95 -4.22 17.76
N SER A 8 1.69 -5.43 17.25
CA SER A 8 2.72 -6.14 16.51
C SER A 8 3.08 -5.36 15.23
N LEU A 9 4.28 -5.58 14.69
CA LEU A 9 4.67 -4.97 13.42
C LEU A 9 3.66 -5.29 12.30
N ASP A 10 3.18 -6.53 12.27
CA ASP A 10 2.19 -6.99 11.29
C ASP A 10 0.84 -6.27 11.44
N ASP A 11 0.42 -5.93 12.67
CA ASP A 11 -0.79 -5.14 12.91
C ASP A 11 -0.67 -3.71 12.39
N VAL A 12 0.51 -3.10 12.58
CA VAL A 12 0.79 -1.76 12.08
C VAL A 12 0.80 -1.76 10.55
N ILE A 13 1.49 -2.73 9.93
CA ILE A 13 1.53 -2.91 8.48
C ILE A 13 0.13 -3.09 7.92
N GLY A 14 -0.68 -4.00 8.48
CA GLY A 14 -2.04 -4.23 8.00
C GLY A 14 -2.90 -2.97 8.09
N THR A 15 -2.73 -2.15 9.13
CA THR A 15 -3.45 -0.88 9.28
C THR A 15 -3.04 0.13 8.19
N LYS A 16 -1.77 0.14 7.78
CA LYS A 16 -1.27 0.98 6.68
C LYS A 16 -1.73 0.52 5.31
N VAL A 17 -1.75 -0.79 5.06
CA VAL A 17 -2.29 -1.35 3.82
C VAL A 17 -3.79 -1.04 3.70
N ARG A 18 -4.54 -1.13 4.81
CA ARG A 18 -5.96 -0.74 4.81
C ARG A 18 -6.15 0.73 4.46
N ALA A 19 -5.39 1.60 5.11
CA ALA A 19 -5.35 3.02 4.82
C ALA A 19 -5.03 3.31 3.33
N LEU A 20 -4.08 2.58 2.75
CA LEU A 20 -3.75 2.71 1.34
C LEU A 20 -4.95 2.38 0.45
N ALA A 21 -5.64 1.26 0.68
CA ALA A 21 -6.83 0.91 -0.10
C ALA A 21 -7.98 1.92 0.09
N ASP A 22 -8.23 2.38 1.32
CA ASP A 22 -9.37 3.25 1.63
C ASP A 22 -9.20 4.69 1.13
N ARG A 23 -8.00 5.27 1.24
CA ARG A 23 -7.74 6.70 0.94
C ARG A 23 -6.58 6.99 0.00
N GLY A 24 -5.62 6.08 -0.16
CA GLY A 24 -4.58 6.22 -1.18
C GLY A 24 -3.71 7.48 -1.08
N THR A 25 -3.39 7.97 0.13
CA THR A 25 -2.56 9.19 0.25
C THR A 25 -1.09 8.89 -0.04
N VAL A 26 -0.32 9.91 -0.41
CA VAL A 26 1.15 9.83 -0.59
C VAL A 26 1.84 9.14 0.59
N ARG A 27 1.44 9.46 1.82
CA ARG A 27 2.01 8.85 3.01
C ARG A 27 1.72 7.36 3.13
N ASP A 28 0.52 6.93 2.72
CA ASP A 28 0.15 5.52 2.77
C ASP A 28 0.96 4.71 1.75
N LEU A 29 1.16 5.27 0.56
CA LEU A 29 2.05 4.67 -0.45
C LEU A 29 3.47 4.51 0.08
N ILE A 30 4.04 5.57 0.69
CA ILE A 30 5.40 5.54 1.27
C ILE A 30 5.49 4.50 2.39
N ASP A 31 4.55 4.50 3.32
CA ASP A 31 4.56 3.58 4.47
C ASP A 31 4.44 2.11 4.02
N VAL A 32 3.60 1.82 3.02
CA VAL A 32 3.41 0.46 2.50
C VAL A 32 4.58 0.01 1.63
N GLN A 33 5.17 0.90 0.82
CA GLN A 33 6.41 0.59 0.08
C GLN A 33 7.58 0.32 1.06
N ALA A 34 7.65 1.02 2.19
CA ALA A 34 8.64 0.70 3.21
C ALA A 34 8.40 -0.70 3.81
N ALA A 35 7.14 -1.07 4.05
CA ALA A 35 6.76 -2.39 4.56
C ALA A 35 7.05 -3.52 3.56
N SER A 36 7.01 -3.26 2.25
CA SER A 36 7.29 -4.27 1.21
C SER A 36 8.74 -4.80 1.25
N ARG A 37 9.65 -4.11 1.96
CA ARG A 37 11.01 -4.60 2.25
C ARG A 37 11.04 -5.79 3.21
N HIS A 38 9.96 -6.02 3.96
CA HIS A 38 9.85 -7.06 4.97
C HIS A 38 8.77 -8.11 4.67
N ARG A 39 7.86 -7.80 3.75
CA ARG A 39 6.65 -8.57 3.44
C ARG A 39 6.41 -8.55 1.94
N SER A 40 6.03 -9.69 1.38
CA SER A 40 5.61 -9.72 -0.03
C SER A 40 4.31 -8.93 -0.23
N THR A 41 4.00 -8.55 -1.47
CA THR A 41 2.71 -7.92 -1.80
C THR A 41 1.51 -8.80 -1.39
N ALA A 42 1.60 -10.12 -1.58
CA ALA A 42 0.59 -11.06 -1.09
C ALA A 42 0.43 -11.07 0.44
N ASP A 43 1.54 -10.93 1.19
CA ASP A 43 1.48 -10.76 2.65
C ASP A 43 0.80 -9.44 3.02
N LEU A 44 1.11 -8.35 2.32
CA LEU A 44 0.50 -7.04 2.53
C LEU A 44 -1.01 -7.09 2.33
N GLU A 45 -1.50 -7.69 1.23
CA GLU A 45 -2.93 -7.90 0.99
C GLU A 45 -3.58 -8.70 2.14
N SER A 46 -2.92 -9.78 2.56
CA SER A 46 -3.40 -10.64 3.66
C SER A 46 -3.47 -9.89 4.99
N LEU A 47 -2.47 -9.06 5.29
CA LEU A 47 -2.44 -8.23 6.49
C LEU A 47 -3.51 -7.13 6.44
N GLY A 48 -3.73 -6.49 5.29
CA GLY A 48 -4.82 -5.52 5.10
C GLY A 48 -6.20 -6.13 5.36
N ARG A 49 -6.46 -7.32 4.80
CA ARG A 49 -7.71 -8.07 5.03
C ARG A 49 -7.95 -8.42 6.49
N ARG A 50 -6.91 -8.73 7.28
CA ARG A 50 -7.06 -9.08 8.71
C ARG A 50 -7.46 -7.89 9.60
N ARG A 51 -7.29 -6.65 9.13
CA ARG A 51 -7.59 -5.42 9.88
C ARG A 51 -8.96 -4.82 9.55
N ALA A 52 -9.68 -5.46 8.63
CA ALA A 52 -11.00 -5.08 8.15
C ALA A 52 -12.09 -5.23 9.23
N HIS A 53 -12.75 -4.14 9.59
CA HIS A 53 -14.12 -4.22 10.14
C HIS A 53 -15.16 -4.38 9.02
N ASP A 54 -14.89 -3.78 7.85
CA ASP A 54 -15.65 -3.88 6.59
C ASP A 54 -14.77 -4.49 5.48
N GLU A 55 -15.34 -4.93 4.36
CA GLU A 55 -14.61 -5.60 3.27
C GLU A 55 -13.36 -4.83 2.81
N PHE A 56 -12.27 -5.56 2.53
CA PHE A 56 -11.03 -5.03 1.96
C PHE A 56 -11.02 -5.35 0.47
N SER A 57 -11.26 -4.34 -0.36
CA SER A 57 -11.35 -4.49 -1.82
C SER A 57 -9.97 -4.46 -2.48
N LEU A 58 -9.65 -5.50 -3.25
CA LEU A 58 -8.46 -5.51 -4.10
C LEU A 58 -8.59 -4.54 -5.29
N GLU A 59 -9.81 -4.28 -5.76
CA GLU A 59 -10.05 -3.31 -6.83
C GLU A 59 -9.73 -1.90 -6.34
N ASP A 60 -10.19 -1.53 -5.14
CA ASP A 60 -9.86 -0.23 -4.55
C ASP A 60 -8.35 -0.09 -4.34
N LEU A 61 -7.69 -1.14 -3.83
CA LEU A 61 -6.23 -1.14 -3.67
C LEU A 61 -5.52 -0.92 -5.02
N ARG A 62 -5.90 -1.67 -6.06
CA ARG A 62 -5.35 -1.52 -7.42
C ARG A 62 -5.52 -0.09 -7.93
N ASP A 63 -6.70 0.48 -7.74
CA ASP A 63 -7.02 1.83 -8.22
C ASP A 63 -6.20 2.88 -7.46
N ARG A 64 -5.99 2.72 -6.14
CA ARG A 64 -5.11 3.61 -5.37
C ARG A 64 -3.63 3.48 -5.73
N LEU A 65 -3.17 2.28 -6.05
CA LEU A 65 -1.81 2.04 -6.52
C LEU A 65 -1.58 2.68 -7.90
N THR A 66 -2.51 2.49 -8.84
CA THR A 66 -2.50 3.18 -10.15
C THR A 66 -2.50 4.71 -9.97
N GLY A 67 -3.23 5.20 -8.97
CA GLY A 67 -3.27 6.62 -8.60
C GLY A 67 -1.95 7.21 -8.10
N ALA A 68 -0.93 6.41 -7.80
CA ALA A 68 0.36 6.92 -7.31
C ALA A 68 1.02 7.90 -8.30
N ASP A 69 0.84 7.69 -9.61
CA ASP A 69 1.41 8.55 -10.64
C ASP A 69 0.70 9.91 -10.78
N TRP A 70 -0.49 10.05 -10.19
CA TRP A 70 -1.32 11.26 -10.30
C TRP A 70 -0.90 12.34 -9.30
N TYR A 71 -0.14 11.97 -8.27
CA TYR A 71 0.48 12.91 -7.34
C TYR A 71 1.74 13.52 -7.96
N GLU A 72 1.92 14.82 -7.74
CA GLU A 72 3.11 15.54 -8.16
C GLU A 72 4.32 15.09 -7.34
N ASP A 73 5.52 15.13 -7.93
CA ASP A 73 6.73 14.69 -7.24
C ASP A 73 7.03 15.54 -6.00
N GLU A 74 6.61 16.81 -5.97
CA GLU A 74 6.70 17.70 -4.82
C GLU A 74 5.91 17.18 -3.60
N ASP A 75 4.79 16.50 -3.81
CA ASP A 75 4.00 15.93 -2.72
C ASP A 75 4.77 14.82 -2.00
N TYR A 76 5.53 14.02 -2.75
CA TYR A 76 6.43 13.00 -2.19
C TYR A 76 7.70 13.63 -1.58
N ALA A 77 8.26 14.65 -2.25
CA ALA A 77 9.44 15.36 -1.77
C ALA A 77 9.19 16.07 -0.44
N ALA A 78 7.95 16.50 -0.16
CA ALA A 78 7.54 17.03 1.14
C ALA A 78 7.72 16.03 2.30
N TYR A 79 7.76 14.72 2.00
CA TYR A 79 8.09 13.64 2.94
C TYR A 79 9.58 13.25 2.94
N GLY A 80 10.42 13.97 2.20
CA GLY A 80 11.87 13.77 2.17
C GLY A 80 12.35 12.72 1.17
N LEU A 81 11.50 12.30 0.23
CA LEU A 81 11.93 11.41 -0.86
C LEU A 81 12.74 12.20 -1.89
N THR A 82 13.83 11.58 -2.36
CA THR A 82 14.57 12.04 -3.55
C THR A 82 13.84 11.60 -4.83
N SER A 83 14.09 12.28 -5.97
CA SER A 83 13.47 11.93 -7.26
C SER A 83 13.61 10.44 -7.61
N ARG A 84 14.80 9.85 -7.40
CA ARG A 84 15.01 8.40 -7.61
C ARG A 84 14.11 7.53 -6.72
N GLN A 85 13.92 7.91 -5.46
CA GLN A 85 13.03 7.16 -4.56
C GLN A 85 11.56 7.31 -4.95
N ILE A 86 11.17 8.45 -5.54
CA ILE A 86 9.83 8.67 -6.08
C ILE A 86 9.61 7.77 -7.30
N GLU A 87 10.57 7.73 -8.23
CA GLU A 87 10.53 6.83 -9.39
C GLU A 87 10.42 5.36 -8.94
N GLU A 88 11.23 4.93 -7.97
CA GLU A 88 11.18 3.58 -7.41
C GLU A 88 9.83 3.27 -6.73
N LEU A 89 9.21 4.26 -6.08
CA LEU A 89 7.89 4.12 -5.48
C LEU A 89 6.78 4.00 -6.52
N LYS A 90 6.77 4.87 -7.52
CA LYS A 90 5.79 4.85 -8.60
C LYS A 90 5.89 3.56 -9.42
N ALA A 91 7.11 3.11 -9.73
CA ALA A 91 7.34 1.84 -10.41
C ALA A 91 6.86 0.63 -9.59
N TRP A 92 7.17 0.59 -8.29
CA TRP A 92 6.68 -0.47 -7.40
C TRP A 92 5.15 -0.49 -7.30
N ALA A 93 4.52 0.69 -7.22
CA ALA A 93 3.06 0.79 -7.15
C ALA A 93 2.42 0.29 -8.45
N LEU A 94 2.96 0.67 -9.60
CA LEU A 94 2.49 0.25 -10.91
C LEU A 94 2.62 -1.27 -11.10
N GLU A 95 3.78 -1.87 -10.79
CA GLU A 95 4.00 -3.31 -10.91
C GLU A 95 2.97 -4.12 -10.10
N TRP A 96 2.67 -3.67 -8.87
CA TRP A 96 1.67 -4.33 -8.04
C TRP A 96 0.24 -4.09 -8.55
N ALA A 97 -0.07 -2.90 -9.05
CA ALA A 97 -1.38 -2.62 -9.66
C ALA A 97 -1.63 -3.50 -10.90
N GLU A 98 -0.60 -3.73 -11.72
CA GLU A 98 -0.68 -4.60 -12.91
C GLU A 98 -0.91 -6.06 -12.52
N ASP A 99 -0.19 -6.59 -11.51
CA ASP A 99 -0.43 -7.94 -10.97
C ASP A 99 -1.87 -8.12 -10.47
N LEU A 100 -2.37 -7.16 -9.67
CA LEU A 100 -3.75 -7.16 -9.20
C LEU A 100 -4.74 -7.09 -10.37
N GLY A 101 -4.48 -6.23 -11.35
CA GLY A 101 -5.32 -6.09 -12.54
C GLY A 101 -5.46 -7.38 -13.33
N ALA A 102 -4.35 -8.10 -13.54
CA ALA A 102 -4.35 -9.39 -14.21
C ALA A 102 -5.16 -10.44 -13.43
N ARG A 103 -4.92 -10.56 -12.12
CA ARG A 103 -5.62 -11.52 -11.25
C ARG A 103 -7.14 -11.25 -11.17
N ILE A 104 -7.53 -9.97 -11.03
CA ILE A 104 -8.94 -9.57 -10.99
C ILE A 104 -9.63 -9.84 -12.34
N HIS A 105 -8.93 -9.64 -13.47
CA HIS A 105 -9.48 -9.97 -14.77
C HIS A 105 -9.73 -11.48 -14.92
N ASP A 106 -8.75 -12.30 -14.52
CA ASP A 106 -8.83 -13.75 -14.59
C ASP A 106 -9.94 -14.34 -13.68
N GLU A 107 -10.18 -13.74 -12.51
CA GLU A 107 -11.26 -14.16 -11.58
C GLU A 107 -12.67 -13.85 -12.12
N ASN A 108 -12.79 -12.87 -13.02
CA ASN A 108 -14.06 -12.40 -13.59
C ASN A 108 -14.37 -12.94 -15.00
N ALA A 109 -13.46 -13.73 -15.58
CA ALA A 109 -13.58 -14.32 -16.92
C ALA A 109 -14.24 -15.71 -16.91
#